data_AF-A0A068SHT6-F1
#
_entry.id   AF-A0A068SHT6-F1
#
_cell.length_a   1.000
_cell.length_b   1.000
_cell.length_c   1.000
_cell.angle_alpha   90.00
_cell.angle_beta   90.00
_cell.angle_gamma   90.00
#
_symmetry.space_group_name_H-M   'P 1'
#
loop_
_entity.id
_entity.type
_entity.pdbx_description
1 polymer ?
#
loop_
_entity_poly.entity_id
_entity_poly.type
_entity_poly.pdbx_seq_one_letter_code
_entity_poly.pdbx_strand_id
1 'polypeptide(L)'
;RLHRLVRVSNPTFGFRWHPEVKDEVMRECFECIRQGLGYPSMPNDPILPENTVHWYGHQLEEARTWVHQACMCPCPTTKHGFQPMRMDSATANTAKMVEYALSNGFDRVVQMQMGPQTGDPRQFKDFEELFQAWVAQMEWLMNILVRTVNLGRVKDPEFFGRPFLSGISERAVESGIDAVSPEGERGNCWVTFFTWVENADSLAATKKLVFDEKKYTMDGLITALKQNGKDMRR
;
A
#
# COMPACT_ATOMS: atom_id res chain seq x y z
N ARG A 1 -24.38 -2.33 17.35
CA ARG A 1 -24.81 -2.75 18.71
C ARG A 1 -23.91 -3.81 19.37
N LEU A 2 -23.70 -5.02 18.81
CA LEU A 2 -22.93 -6.09 19.47
C LEU A 2 -21.47 -5.72 19.79
N HIS A 3 -20.74 -5.12 18.84
CA HIS A 3 -19.34 -4.71 19.06
C HIS A 3 -19.15 -3.76 20.25
N ARG A 4 -20.12 -2.88 20.51
CA ARG A 4 -20.09 -1.96 21.66
C ARG A 4 -20.18 -2.67 23.01
N LEU A 5 -20.83 -3.84 23.03
CA LEU A 5 -21.04 -4.61 24.26
C LEU A 5 -19.82 -5.48 24.56
N VAL A 6 -19.26 -6.12 23.53
CA VAL A 6 -18.20 -7.13 23.69
C VAL A 6 -16.81 -6.51 23.77
N ARG A 7 -16.58 -5.37 23.08
CA ARG A 7 -15.32 -4.59 23.14
C ARG A 7 -14.04 -5.41 22.92
N VAL A 8 -14.07 -6.30 21.94
CA VAL A 8 -12.91 -7.11 21.52
C VAL A 8 -12.21 -6.46 20.33
N SER A 9 -10.88 -6.58 20.24
CA SER A 9 -10.12 -6.00 19.14
C SER A 9 -10.43 -6.61 17.78
N ASN A 10 -10.96 -7.84 17.75
CA ASN A 10 -11.27 -8.58 16.53
C ASN A 10 -12.66 -9.23 16.59
N PRO A 11 -13.37 -9.33 15.44
CA PRO A 11 -12.98 -8.77 14.15
C PRO A 11 -13.05 -7.24 14.14
N THR A 12 -12.19 -6.60 13.36
CA THR A 12 -12.44 -5.19 12.98
C THR A 12 -13.56 -5.15 11.96
N PHE A 13 -14.20 -4.00 11.79
CA PHE A 13 -15.23 -3.83 10.75
C PHE A 13 -15.13 -2.45 10.11
N GLY A 14 -15.54 -2.38 8.85
CA GLY A 14 -15.65 -1.14 8.08
C GLY A 14 -17.10 -0.76 7.85
N PHE A 15 -17.34 0.53 7.70
CA PHE A 15 -18.61 1.11 7.33
C PHE A 15 -18.45 1.87 6.01
N ARG A 16 -19.11 1.40 4.96
CA ARG A 16 -19.11 2.03 3.65
C ARG A 16 -19.90 3.34 3.73
N TRP A 17 -19.20 4.47 3.74
CA TRP A 17 -19.83 5.77 3.91
C TRP A 17 -20.35 6.30 2.58
N HIS A 18 -21.63 6.63 2.51
CA HIS A 18 -22.27 7.29 1.37
C HIS A 18 -23.00 8.55 1.85
N PRO A 19 -23.07 9.64 1.06
CA PRO A 19 -23.79 10.87 1.44
C PRO A 19 -25.28 10.66 1.77
N GLU A 20 -25.89 9.62 1.21
CA GLU A 20 -27.31 9.28 1.43
C GLU A 20 -27.55 8.34 2.63
N VAL A 21 -26.50 8.01 3.40
CA VAL A 21 -26.66 7.22 4.63
C VAL A 21 -27.55 7.98 5.61
N LYS A 22 -28.54 7.27 6.16
CA LYS A 22 -29.42 7.82 7.20
C LYS A 22 -28.64 8.21 8.45
N ASP A 23 -28.96 9.36 9.03
CA ASP A 23 -28.37 9.87 10.27
C ASP A 23 -28.37 8.86 11.42
N GLU A 24 -29.42 8.05 11.54
CA GLU A 24 -29.51 7.00 12.56
C GLU A 24 -28.36 5.99 12.46
N VAL A 25 -27.97 5.61 11.24
CA VAL A 25 -26.85 4.69 11.00
C VAL A 25 -25.52 5.38 11.34
N MET A 26 -25.37 6.65 10.97
CA MET A 26 -24.17 7.43 11.32
C MET A 26 -24.02 7.62 12.83
N ARG A 27 -25.12 7.82 13.56
CA ARG A 27 -25.11 7.85 15.03
C ARG A 27 -24.63 6.53 15.61
N GLU A 28 -25.06 5.41 15.04
CA GLU A 28 -24.58 4.10 15.45
C GLU A 28 -23.07 3.92 15.16
N CYS A 29 -22.56 4.39 14.03
CA CYS A 29 -21.11 4.39 13.76
C CYS A 29 -20.35 5.24 14.79
N PHE A 30 -20.84 6.44 15.09
CA PHE A 30 -20.25 7.34 16.09
C PHE A 30 -20.22 6.72 17.49
N GLU A 31 -21.31 6.09 17.92
CA GLU A 31 -21.38 5.41 19.21
C GLU A 31 -20.37 4.25 19.34
N CYS A 32 -19.94 3.64 18.23
CA CYS A 32 -18.83 2.68 18.24
C CYS A 32 -17.47 3.41 18.36
N ILE A 33 -17.24 4.44 17.53
CA ILE A 33 -15.97 5.17 17.47
C ILE A 33 -15.64 5.83 18.81
N ARG A 34 -16.63 6.47 19.46
CA ARG A 34 -16.42 7.20 20.72
C ARG A 34 -15.99 6.32 21.89
N GLN A 35 -16.13 5.00 21.77
CA GLN A 35 -15.64 4.04 22.78
C GLN A 35 -14.13 3.79 22.70
N GLY A 36 -13.45 4.37 21.71
CA GLY A 36 -11.99 4.32 21.58
C GLY A 36 -11.44 3.04 20.97
N LEU A 37 -12.29 2.23 20.32
CA LEU A 37 -11.86 0.96 19.69
C LEU A 37 -11.22 1.15 18.31
N GLY A 38 -11.37 2.34 17.70
CA GLY A 38 -10.78 2.68 16.41
C GLY A 38 -11.59 2.26 15.18
N TYR A 39 -12.79 1.69 15.35
CA TYR A 39 -13.67 1.24 14.27
C TYR A 39 -15.15 1.65 14.50
N PRO A 40 -16.00 1.69 13.46
CA PRO A 40 -15.72 1.33 12.06
C PRO A 40 -14.70 2.22 11.37
N SER A 41 -13.86 1.64 10.51
CA SER A 41 -13.21 2.42 9.44
C SER A 41 -14.29 2.95 8.50
N MET A 42 -14.10 4.13 7.91
CA MET A 42 -15.11 4.76 7.06
C MET A 42 -14.57 5.08 5.65
N PRO A 43 -14.41 4.05 4.80
CA PRO A 43 -14.10 4.25 3.38
C PRO A 43 -15.23 4.97 2.63
N ASN A 44 -14.86 5.73 1.59
CA ASN A 44 -15.76 6.52 0.77
C ASN A 44 -16.41 5.65 -0.32
N ASP A 45 -17.70 5.35 -0.15
CA ASP A 45 -18.47 4.46 -1.01
C ASP A 45 -18.77 5.02 -2.41
N PRO A 46 -18.98 6.33 -2.61
CA PRO A 46 -19.05 6.88 -3.97
C PRO A 46 -17.78 6.65 -4.82
N ILE A 47 -16.60 6.74 -4.21
CA ILE A 47 -15.32 6.74 -4.96
C ILE A 47 -14.84 5.33 -5.29
N LEU A 48 -14.94 4.39 -4.34
CA LEU A 48 -14.29 3.09 -4.47
C LEU A 48 -14.86 2.21 -5.61
N PRO A 49 -16.18 2.11 -5.82
CA PRO A 49 -16.75 1.41 -6.98
C PRO A 49 -16.30 2.03 -8.30
N GLU A 50 -16.29 3.36 -8.42
CA GLU A 50 -15.85 4.06 -9.63
C GLU A 50 -14.37 3.77 -9.93
N ASN A 51 -13.52 3.76 -8.90
CA ASN A 51 -12.12 3.39 -9.03
C ASN A 51 -11.96 1.94 -9.55
N THR A 52 -12.74 1.00 -9.00
CA THR A 52 -12.72 -0.41 -9.41
C THR A 52 -13.20 -0.58 -10.86
N VAL A 53 -14.22 0.17 -11.28
CA VAL A 53 -14.68 0.20 -12.69
C VAL A 53 -13.60 0.76 -13.60
N HIS A 54 -12.98 1.89 -13.23
CA HIS A 54 -12.00 2.59 -14.05
C HIS A 54 -10.73 1.76 -14.30
N TRP A 55 -10.14 1.17 -13.24
CA TRP A 55 -8.86 0.48 -13.34
C TRP A 55 -8.96 -0.98 -13.76
N TYR A 56 -10.06 -1.67 -13.43
CA TYR A 56 -10.18 -3.12 -13.64
C TYR A 56 -11.37 -3.53 -14.50
N GLY A 57 -12.22 -2.59 -14.93
CA GLY A 57 -13.30 -2.86 -15.87
C GLY A 57 -14.44 -3.71 -15.31
N HIS A 58 -14.64 -3.70 -13.99
CA HIS A 58 -15.84 -4.33 -13.41
C HIS A 58 -17.11 -3.63 -13.89
N GLN A 59 -18.22 -4.36 -13.90
CA GLN A 59 -19.53 -3.73 -14.04
C GLN A 59 -19.85 -2.93 -12.77
N LEU A 60 -20.49 -1.78 -12.91
CA LEU A 60 -20.78 -0.91 -11.77
C LEU A 60 -21.64 -1.59 -10.70
N GLU A 61 -22.63 -2.40 -11.12
CA GLU A 61 -23.48 -3.17 -10.21
C GLU A 61 -22.66 -4.16 -9.38
N GLU A 62 -21.71 -4.84 -10.02
CA GLU A 62 -20.74 -5.71 -9.37
C GLU A 62 -19.82 -4.92 -8.42
N ALA A 63 -19.27 -3.80 -8.88
CA ALA A 63 -18.36 -2.96 -8.09
C ALA A 63 -19.04 -2.41 -6.82
N ARG A 64 -20.36 -2.14 -6.85
CA ARG A 64 -21.15 -1.69 -5.68
C ARG A 64 -21.31 -2.76 -4.60
N THR A 65 -21.05 -4.03 -4.89
CA THR A 65 -21.12 -5.12 -3.89
C THR A 65 -19.91 -5.16 -2.97
N TRP A 66 -18.90 -4.32 -3.22
CA TRP A 66 -17.59 -4.45 -2.61
C TRP A 66 -17.59 -4.51 -1.07
N VAL A 67 -16.62 -5.27 -0.56
CA VAL A 67 -16.24 -5.36 0.85
C VAL A 67 -14.75 -5.11 1.00
N HIS A 68 -14.25 -4.89 2.21
CA HIS A 68 -12.81 -4.88 2.41
C HIS A 68 -12.24 -6.29 2.24
N GLN A 69 -11.20 -6.43 1.41
CA GLN A 69 -10.43 -7.67 1.38
C GLN A 69 -9.53 -7.82 2.62
N ALA A 70 -9.00 -6.70 3.09
CA ALA A 70 -8.18 -6.59 4.29
C ALA A 70 -8.49 -5.25 4.98
N CYS A 71 -7.53 -4.33 5.06
CA CYS A 71 -7.77 -3.05 5.74
C CYS A 71 -8.51 -2.03 4.86
N MET A 72 -8.13 -1.90 3.57
CA MET A 72 -8.53 -0.75 2.74
C MET A 72 -9.06 -1.14 1.36
N CYS A 73 -8.51 -2.19 0.74
CA CYS A 73 -8.76 -2.50 -0.67
C CYS A 73 -10.20 -3.01 -0.92
N PRO A 74 -10.95 -2.45 -1.90
CA PRO A 74 -12.32 -2.85 -2.20
C PRO A 74 -12.37 -4.14 -3.05
N CYS A 75 -13.03 -5.18 -2.55
CA CYS A 75 -13.19 -6.48 -3.20
C CYS A 75 -14.66 -6.71 -3.55
N PRO A 76 -15.05 -6.65 -4.84
CA PRO A 76 -16.38 -7.08 -5.28
C PRO A 76 -16.66 -8.53 -4.86
N THR A 77 -17.88 -8.84 -4.42
CA THR A 77 -18.22 -10.17 -3.88
C THR A 77 -18.88 -11.08 -4.92
N THR A 78 -18.62 -10.82 -6.19
CA THR A 78 -19.26 -11.45 -7.36
C THR A 78 -18.33 -12.47 -8.03
N LYS A 79 -18.88 -13.34 -8.87
CA LYS A 79 -18.13 -14.35 -9.64
C LYS A 79 -16.76 -13.91 -10.17
N HIS A 80 -16.70 -12.79 -10.89
CA HIS A 80 -15.49 -12.35 -11.57
C HIS A 80 -14.60 -11.45 -10.73
N GLY A 81 -15.16 -10.68 -9.80
CA GLY A 81 -14.40 -9.79 -8.91
C GLY A 81 -14.08 -10.36 -7.54
N PHE A 82 -14.58 -11.56 -7.22
CA PHE A 82 -14.26 -12.28 -6.01
C PHE A 82 -12.75 -12.52 -5.92
N GLN A 83 -12.16 -12.03 -4.83
CA GLN A 83 -10.76 -12.25 -4.53
C GLN A 83 -10.63 -13.37 -3.49
N PRO A 84 -10.24 -14.59 -3.90
CA PRO A 84 -10.27 -15.79 -3.05
C PRO A 84 -9.21 -15.77 -1.94
N MET A 85 -8.17 -14.96 -2.11
CA MET A 85 -7.09 -14.75 -1.14
C MET A 85 -6.65 -13.29 -1.19
N ARG A 86 -5.72 -12.88 -0.33
CA ARG A 86 -5.12 -11.56 -0.40
C ARG A 86 -4.37 -11.40 -1.74
N MET A 87 -4.81 -10.44 -2.55
CA MET A 87 -4.29 -10.19 -3.90
C MET A 87 -3.32 -8.99 -3.96
N ASP A 88 -2.68 -8.69 -2.84
CA ASP A 88 -1.69 -7.62 -2.73
C ASP A 88 -0.47 -7.96 -3.60
N SER A 89 -0.10 -7.08 -4.52
CA SER A 89 1.06 -7.26 -5.38
C SER A 89 2.38 -6.89 -4.72
N ALA A 90 2.37 -6.07 -3.66
CA ALA A 90 3.56 -5.73 -2.89
C ALA A 90 3.20 -4.99 -1.58
N THR A 91 3.90 -5.30 -0.50
CA THR A 91 3.91 -4.48 0.71
C THR A 91 5.34 -4.08 1.01
N ALA A 92 5.59 -2.78 1.20
CA ALA A 92 6.95 -2.30 1.49
C ALA A 92 6.97 -1.10 2.44
N ASN A 93 8.07 -0.98 3.18
CA ASN A 93 8.46 0.25 3.85
C ASN A 93 9.15 1.14 2.80
N THR A 94 8.47 2.20 2.37
CA THR A 94 8.93 3.06 1.29
C THR A 94 9.83 4.19 1.76
N ALA A 95 10.04 4.39 3.07
CA ALA A 95 11.03 5.35 3.55
C ALA A 95 12.45 4.95 3.14
N LYS A 96 12.66 3.65 2.85
CA LYS A 96 13.89 3.14 2.26
C LYS A 96 14.23 3.77 0.90
N MET A 97 13.24 4.23 0.13
CA MET A 97 13.52 4.87 -1.17
C MET A 97 14.37 6.15 -1.00
N VAL A 98 13.98 7.03 -0.07
CA VAL A 98 14.75 8.25 0.22
C VAL A 98 16.04 7.96 0.96
N GLU A 99 16.07 6.95 1.85
CA GLU A 99 17.32 6.51 2.49
C GLU A 99 18.35 6.07 1.43
N TYR A 100 17.91 5.27 0.44
CA TYR A 100 18.75 4.77 -0.63
C TYR A 100 19.22 5.86 -1.58
N ALA A 101 18.37 6.85 -1.88
CA ALA A 101 18.78 8.02 -2.65
C ALA A 101 19.92 8.78 -1.95
N LEU A 102 19.88 8.85 -0.61
CA LEU A 102 20.89 9.51 0.23
C LEU A 102 22.06 8.59 0.62
N SER A 103 22.07 7.33 0.19
CA SER A 103 23.13 6.37 0.50
C SER A 103 23.71 5.68 -0.72
N ASN A 104 23.41 6.17 -1.93
CA ASN A 104 23.82 5.54 -3.19
C ASN A 104 23.35 4.07 -3.29
N GLY A 105 22.14 3.78 -2.82
CA GLY A 105 21.52 2.45 -2.82
C GLY A 105 21.98 1.50 -1.70
N PHE A 106 22.91 1.93 -0.83
CA PHE A 106 23.44 1.08 0.23
C PHE A 106 22.55 1.09 1.47
N ASP A 107 22.11 -0.08 1.92
CA ASP A 107 21.34 -0.22 3.16
C ASP A 107 22.27 -0.49 4.35
N ARG A 108 22.16 0.34 5.38
CA ARG A 108 23.01 0.28 6.57
C ARG A 108 22.49 -0.64 7.67
N VAL A 109 21.22 -1.03 7.62
CA VAL A 109 20.65 -1.99 8.57
C VAL A 109 21.13 -3.39 8.20
N VAL A 110 21.05 -3.74 6.92
CA VAL A 110 21.49 -5.06 6.42
C VAL A 110 22.93 -5.08 5.91
N GLN A 111 23.60 -3.92 5.88
CA GLN A 111 25.02 -3.76 5.50
C GLN A 111 25.32 -4.30 4.08
N MET A 112 24.42 -4.03 3.13
CA MET A 112 24.61 -4.47 1.75
C MET A 112 24.07 -3.44 0.74
N GLN A 113 24.60 -3.53 -0.48
CA GLN A 113 24.06 -2.80 -1.61
C GLN A 113 22.68 -3.38 -1.95
N MET A 114 21.63 -2.64 -1.63
CA MET A 114 20.26 -3.03 -1.90
C MET A 114 19.83 -2.49 -3.26
N GLY A 115 19.71 -1.17 -3.34
CA GLY A 115 19.25 -0.49 -4.53
C GLY A 115 20.34 -0.23 -5.57
N PRO A 116 19.98 0.29 -6.76
CA PRO A 116 20.93 0.74 -7.76
C PRO A 116 21.86 1.83 -7.22
N GLN A 117 23.06 1.93 -7.80
CA GLN A 117 24.00 3.00 -7.51
C GLN A 117 23.61 4.26 -8.28
N THR A 118 22.86 5.15 -7.62
CA THR A 118 22.33 6.40 -8.19
C THR A 118 23.28 7.60 -8.07
N GLY A 119 24.51 7.39 -7.59
CA GLY A 119 25.52 8.43 -7.37
C GLY A 119 25.68 8.80 -5.88
N ASP A 120 26.83 9.39 -5.54
CA ASP A 120 27.05 9.95 -4.19
C ASP A 120 26.23 11.24 -4.06
N PRO A 121 25.26 11.32 -3.13
CA PRO A 121 24.40 12.49 -2.99
C PRO A 121 25.18 13.78 -2.69
N ARG A 122 26.39 13.70 -2.13
CA ARG A 122 27.25 14.87 -1.92
C ARG A 122 27.64 15.59 -3.21
N GLN A 123 27.58 14.89 -4.34
CA GLN A 123 27.93 15.42 -5.65
C GLN A 123 26.70 15.98 -6.39
N PHE A 124 25.49 15.86 -5.82
CA PHE A 124 24.29 16.40 -6.44
C PHE A 124 24.31 17.92 -6.45
N LYS A 125 24.09 18.49 -7.63
CA LYS A 125 24.17 19.94 -7.88
C LYS A 125 22.88 20.67 -7.53
N ASP A 126 21.75 19.98 -7.67
CA ASP A 126 20.43 20.50 -7.43
C ASP A 126 19.49 19.42 -6.86
N PHE A 127 18.28 19.86 -6.51
CA PHE A 127 17.25 18.97 -5.98
C PHE A 127 16.75 17.96 -7.03
N GLU A 128 16.83 18.30 -8.32
CA GLU A 128 16.33 17.42 -9.38
C GLU A 128 17.20 16.16 -9.49
N GLU A 129 18.52 16.29 -9.38
CA GLU A 129 19.42 15.13 -9.33
C GLU A 129 19.09 14.20 -8.13
N LEU A 130 18.76 14.76 -6.96
CA LEU A 130 18.30 13.97 -5.81
C LEU A 130 16.93 13.32 -6.08
N PHE A 131 16.00 14.06 -6.68
CA PHE A 131 14.66 13.56 -6.99
C PHE A 131 14.72 12.40 -7.99
N GLN A 132 15.55 12.51 -9.03
CA GLN A 132 15.78 11.44 -9.99
C GLN A 132 16.45 10.22 -9.35
N ALA A 133 17.41 10.42 -8.43
CA ALA A 133 17.95 9.31 -7.65
C ALA A 133 16.85 8.60 -6.83
N TRP A 134 15.96 9.35 -6.18
CA TRP A 134 14.81 8.79 -5.46
C TRP A 134 13.84 8.02 -6.38
N VAL A 135 13.50 8.57 -7.55
CA VAL A 135 12.66 7.89 -8.56
C VAL A 135 13.30 6.57 -8.98
N ALA A 136 14.60 6.55 -9.29
CA ALA A 136 15.30 5.33 -9.67
C ALA A 136 15.28 4.26 -8.57
N GLN A 137 15.41 4.65 -7.29
CA GLN A 137 15.27 3.73 -6.16
C GLN A 137 13.83 3.20 -6.02
N MET A 138 12.84 4.07 -6.22
CA MET A 138 11.42 3.69 -6.20
C MET A 138 11.10 2.69 -7.31
N GLU A 139 11.48 2.98 -8.56
CA GLU A 139 11.25 2.10 -9.71
C GLU A 139 11.87 0.72 -9.50
N TRP A 140 13.12 0.66 -9.05
CA TRP A 140 13.81 -0.59 -8.74
C TRP A 140 13.07 -1.40 -7.67
N LEU A 141 12.72 -0.76 -6.54
CA LEU A 141 12.06 -1.43 -5.42
C LEU A 141 10.70 -1.98 -5.85
N MET A 142 9.92 -1.18 -6.57
CA MET A 142 8.60 -1.57 -7.08
C MET A 142 8.68 -2.71 -8.08
N ASN A 143 9.65 -2.65 -8.97
CA ASN A 143 9.85 -3.66 -10.00
C ASN A 143 10.09 -5.04 -9.40
N ILE A 144 11.00 -5.13 -8.43
CA ILE A 144 11.32 -6.41 -7.77
C ILE A 144 10.11 -6.94 -7.02
N LEU A 145 9.47 -6.12 -6.19
CA LEU A 145 8.37 -6.57 -5.34
C LEU A 145 7.20 -7.12 -6.15
N VAL A 146 6.74 -6.36 -7.15
CA VAL A 146 5.57 -6.74 -7.96
C VAL A 146 5.88 -7.93 -8.86
N ARG A 147 7.07 -8.01 -9.46
CA ARG A 147 7.44 -9.14 -10.32
C ARG A 147 7.49 -10.44 -9.56
N THR A 148 8.06 -10.44 -8.35
CA THR A 148 8.15 -11.64 -7.51
C THR A 148 6.76 -12.15 -7.12
N VAL A 149 5.86 -11.28 -6.69
CA VAL A 149 4.50 -11.69 -6.31
C VAL A 149 3.69 -12.16 -7.51
N ASN A 150 3.80 -11.48 -8.66
CA ASN A 150 3.07 -11.89 -9.87
C ASN A 150 3.55 -13.25 -10.38
N LEU A 151 4.86 -13.54 -10.33
CA LEU A 151 5.38 -14.86 -10.65
C LEU A 151 4.78 -15.93 -9.72
N GLY A 152 4.75 -15.64 -8.41
CA GLY A 152 4.11 -16.52 -7.43
C GLY A 152 2.65 -16.79 -7.76
N ARG A 153 1.87 -15.75 -8.08
CA ARG A 153 0.45 -15.87 -8.44
C ARG A 153 0.20 -16.75 -9.66
N VAL A 154 1.00 -16.59 -10.71
CA VAL A 154 0.88 -17.41 -11.94
C VAL A 154 1.20 -18.88 -11.65
N LYS A 155 2.12 -19.14 -10.71
CA LYS A 155 2.57 -20.47 -10.35
C LYS A 155 1.78 -21.14 -9.22
N ASP A 156 1.04 -20.37 -8.41
CA ASP A 156 0.32 -20.87 -7.22
C ASP A 156 -0.58 -22.09 -7.54
N PRO A 157 -1.36 -22.11 -8.64
CA PRO A 157 -2.21 -23.26 -8.96
C PRO A 157 -1.44 -24.55 -9.27
N GLU A 158 -0.18 -24.46 -9.73
CA GLU A 158 0.67 -25.62 -10.05
C GLU A 158 1.22 -26.29 -8.77
N PHE A 159 1.36 -25.53 -7.67
CA PHE A 159 2.00 -26.00 -6.44
C PHE A 159 1.02 -26.18 -5.26
N PHE A 160 0.00 -25.33 -5.16
CA PHE A 160 -0.83 -25.17 -3.95
C PHE A 160 -2.32 -25.07 -4.28
N GLY A 161 -2.86 -26.07 -4.99
CA GLY A 161 -4.30 -26.15 -5.26
C GLY A 161 -5.15 -26.07 -3.99
N ARG A 162 -6.27 -25.33 -4.05
CA ARG A 162 -7.15 -24.99 -2.92
C ARG A 162 -8.56 -25.54 -3.16
N PRO A 163 -8.76 -26.88 -3.16
CA PRO A 163 -10.02 -27.49 -3.57
C PRO A 163 -11.24 -27.04 -2.77
N PHE A 164 -11.09 -26.77 -1.46
CA PHE A 164 -12.18 -26.25 -0.64
C PHE A 164 -12.60 -24.83 -1.08
N LEU A 165 -11.63 -23.95 -1.32
CA LEU A 165 -11.88 -22.58 -1.76
C LEU A 165 -12.47 -22.55 -3.17
N SER A 166 -11.97 -23.44 -4.05
CA SER A 166 -12.52 -23.67 -5.38
C SER A 166 -13.97 -24.17 -5.33
N GLY A 167 -14.30 -25.08 -4.40
CA GLY A 167 -15.66 -25.61 -4.25
C GLY A 167 -16.71 -24.60 -3.76
N ILE A 168 -16.28 -23.47 -3.17
CA ILE A 168 -17.17 -22.38 -2.72
C ILE A 168 -17.08 -21.12 -3.59
N SER A 169 -16.31 -21.16 -4.68
CA SER A 169 -16.14 -20.06 -5.62
C SER A 169 -16.91 -20.36 -6.90
N GLU A 170 -17.91 -19.54 -7.21
CA GLU A 170 -18.77 -19.71 -8.39
C GLU A 170 -17.97 -19.85 -9.69
N ARG A 171 -16.94 -19.01 -9.88
CA ARG A 171 -16.05 -19.08 -11.04
C ARG A 171 -15.36 -20.43 -11.13
N ALA A 172 -14.74 -20.87 -10.04
CA ALA A 172 -13.96 -22.10 -10.01
C ALA A 172 -14.83 -23.35 -10.21
N VAL A 173 -16.03 -23.37 -9.61
CA VAL A 173 -17.00 -24.47 -9.77
C VAL A 173 -17.43 -24.62 -11.23
N GLU A 174 -17.72 -23.52 -11.92
CA GLU A 174 -18.19 -23.58 -13.31
C GLU A 174 -17.09 -23.91 -14.31
N SER A 175 -15.89 -23.36 -14.15
CA SER A 175 -14.81 -23.52 -15.13
C SER A 175 -13.86 -24.69 -14.81
N GLY A 176 -13.97 -25.30 -13.63
CA GLY A 176 -13.08 -26.39 -13.21
C GLY A 176 -11.63 -25.95 -12.98
N ILE A 177 -11.39 -24.64 -12.79
CA ILE A 177 -10.07 -24.09 -12.49
C ILE A 177 -9.93 -23.86 -10.99
N ASP A 178 -8.69 -23.82 -10.49
CA ASP A 178 -8.47 -23.42 -9.11
C ASP A 178 -8.93 -21.98 -8.85
N ALA A 179 -9.53 -21.70 -7.70
CA ALA A 179 -9.97 -20.35 -7.33
C ALA A 179 -8.84 -19.33 -7.43
N VAL A 180 -7.60 -19.69 -7.12
CA VAL A 180 -6.45 -18.76 -7.19
C VAL A 180 -5.87 -18.59 -8.59
N SER A 181 -6.36 -19.35 -9.58
CA SER A 181 -5.96 -19.16 -10.97
C SER A 181 -6.34 -17.76 -11.44
N PRO A 182 -5.42 -17.00 -12.06
CA PRO A 182 -5.73 -15.69 -12.60
C PRO A 182 -6.58 -15.73 -13.87
N GLU A 183 -6.86 -16.91 -14.41
CA GLU A 183 -7.59 -17.07 -15.67
C GLU A 183 -9.05 -16.61 -15.56
N GLY A 184 -9.42 -15.53 -16.25
CA GLY A 184 -10.80 -15.03 -16.29
C GLY A 184 -11.28 -14.31 -15.01
N GLU A 185 -10.36 -14.01 -14.07
CA GLU A 185 -10.66 -13.09 -12.97
C GLU A 185 -10.63 -11.63 -13.45
N ARG A 186 -11.49 -10.79 -12.89
CA ARG A 186 -11.35 -9.32 -12.95
C ARG A 186 -10.59 -8.94 -11.69
N GLY A 187 -9.26 -8.89 -11.82
CA GLY A 187 -8.36 -8.70 -10.69
C GLY A 187 -8.63 -7.38 -9.95
N ASN A 188 -7.97 -7.22 -8.81
CA ASN A 188 -7.84 -5.93 -8.15
C ASN A 188 -6.50 -5.95 -7.41
N CYS A 189 -5.44 -5.58 -8.14
CA CYS A 189 -4.08 -5.58 -7.65
C CYS A 189 -3.74 -4.22 -7.05
N TRP A 190 -3.14 -4.21 -5.87
CA TRP A 190 -2.66 -2.97 -5.27
C TRP A 190 -1.28 -3.18 -4.69
N VAL A 191 -0.65 -2.08 -4.35
CA VAL A 191 0.60 -2.06 -3.61
C VAL A 191 0.40 -1.24 -2.35
N THR A 192 0.86 -1.77 -1.22
CA THR A 192 0.78 -1.12 0.08
C THR A 192 2.10 -0.43 0.41
N PHE A 193 2.09 0.91 0.44
CA PHE A 193 3.21 1.73 0.88
C PHE A 193 3.07 2.10 2.35
N PHE A 194 3.81 1.40 3.21
CA PHE A 194 4.07 1.89 4.55
C PHE A 194 5.16 2.95 4.50
N THR A 195 5.08 3.90 5.44
CA THR A 195 6.04 5.00 5.57
C THR A 195 6.24 5.77 4.25
N TRP A 196 5.14 6.14 3.60
CA TRP A 196 5.16 6.92 2.36
C TRP A 196 5.47 8.40 2.63
N VAL A 197 4.89 8.95 3.70
CA VAL A 197 4.95 10.37 4.05
C VAL A 197 6.40 10.82 4.31
N GLU A 198 7.22 9.94 4.84
CA GLU A 198 8.65 10.15 5.10
C GLU A 198 9.42 10.53 3.84
N ASN A 199 9.01 10.03 2.66
CA ASN A 199 9.61 10.47 1.39
C ASN A 199 9.31 11.95 1.14
N ALA A 200 8.03 12.34 1.18
CA ALA A 200 7.60 13.70 0.90
C ALA A 200 8.23 14.70 1.88
N ASP A 201 8.19 14.39 3.18
CA ASP A 201 8.75 15.25 4.23
C ASP A 201 10.27 15.38 4.09
N SER A 202 10.97 14.27 3.85
CA SER A 202 12.44 14.29 3.71
C SER A 202 12.89 15.04 2.46
N LEU A 203 12.19 14.83 1.33
CA LEU A 203 12.47 15.53 0.07
C LEU A 203 12.19 17.03 0.22
N ALA A 204 11.06 17.41 0.81
CA ALA A 204 10.70 18.81 1.05
C ALA A 204 11.71 19.50 1.99
N ALA A 205 12.08 18.85 3.10
CA ALA A 205 13.07 19.38 4.04
C ALA A 205 14.44 19.56 3.38
N THR A 206 14.88 18.58 2.58
CA THR A 206 16.17 18.64 1.88
C THR A 206 16.16 19.73 0.82
N LYS A 207 15.10 19.82 0.00
CA LYS A 207 14.93 20.90 -0.97
C LYS A 207 15.05 22.27 -0.31
N LYS A 208 14.28 22.51 0.75
CA LYS A 208 14.24 23.80 1.43
C LYS A 208 15.57 24.14 2.10
N LEU A 209 16.10 23.24 2.95
CA LEU A 209 17.19 23.59 3.85
C LEU A 209 18.59 23.43 3.24
N VAL A 210 18.74 22.54 2.25
CA VAL A 210 20.03 22.28 1.59
C VAL A 210 20.15 23.03 0.27
N PHE A 211 19.11 22.99 -0.58
CA PHE A 211 19.19 23.55 -1.93
C PHE A 211 18.69 25.01 -2.02
N ASP A 212 17.50 25.31 -1.47
CA ASP A 212 16.88 26.64 -1.59
C ASP A 212 17.53 27.65 -0.61
N GLU A 213 17.51 27.36 0.71
CA GLU A 213 18.01 28.25 1.75
C GLU A 213 19.51 28.08 2.05
N LYS A 214 20.09 26.95 1.63
CA LYS A 214 21.51 26.59 1.86
C LYS A 214 21.96 26.75 3.31
N LYS A 215 21.05 26.52 4.26
CA LYS A 215 21.31 26.56 5.70
C LYS A 215 22.24 25.42 6.14
N TYR A 216 22.14 24.27 5.47
CA TYR A 216 23.01 23.12 5.68
C TYR A 216 23.60 22.67 4.34
N THR A 217 24.73 21.95 4.38
CA THR A 217 25.30 21.30 3.20
C THR A 217 24.80 19.85 3.10
N MET A 218 24.82 19.28 1.90
CA MET A 218 24.48 17.88 1.71
C MET A 218 25.43 16.96 2.50
N ASP A 219 26.72 17.27 2.55
CA ASP A 219 27.68 16.50 3.36
C ASP A 219 27.33 16.55 4.86
N GLY A 220 26.94 17.73 5.38
CA GLY A 220 26.47 17.89 6.75
C GLY A 220 25.23 17.04 7.05
N LEU A 221 24.25 17.03 6.14
CA LEU A 221 23.06 16.18 6.25
C LEU A 221 23.43 14.69 6.29
N ILE A 222 24.23 14.22 5.33
CA ILE A 222 24.60 12.79 5.28
C ILE A 222 25.39 12.39 6.54
N THR A 223 26.32 13.23 6.99
CA THR A 223 27.10 12.99 8.21
C THR A 223 26.21 12.90 9.44
N ALA A 224 25.26 13.84 9.59
CA ALA A 224 24.27 13.82 10.64
C ALA A 224 23.43 12.53 10.64
N LEU A 225 22.94 12.12 9.47
CA LEU A 225 22.20 10.87 9.32
C LEU A 225 23.05 9.66 9.73
N LYS A 226 24.36 9.64 9.44
CA LYS A 226 25.26 8.54 9.86
C LYS A 226 25.37 8.41 11.38
N GLN A 227 25.22 9.52 12.12
CA GLN A 227 25.38 9.55 13.57
C GLN A 227 24.04 9.55 14.32
N ASN A 228 22.93 9.19 13.66
CA ASN A 228 21.56 9.30 14.19
C ASN A 228 21.21 10.72 14.69
N GLY A 229 21.66 11.76 13.98
CA GLY A 229 21.29 13.15 14.22
C GLY A 229 21.91 13.81 15.45
N LYS A 230 22.95 13.20 16.05
CA LYS A 230 23.58 13.72 17.28
C LYS A 230 24.27 15.08 17.11
N ASP A 231 24.74 15.42 15.91
CA ASP A 231 25.53 16.63 15.67
C ASP A 231 24.72 17.84 15.13
N MET A 232 23.41 17.69 14.82
CA MET A 232 22.57 18.80 14.29
C MET A 232 21.82 19.64 15.34
N ARG A 233 22.07 19.43 16.64
CA ARG A 233 21.41 20.18 17.73
C ARG A 233 22.15 21.47 18.15
N ARG A 234 23.06 21.98 17.32
CA ARG A 234 23.82 23.21 17.57
C ARG A 234 23.55 24.25 16.51
#